data_AF-A0A373BT90-F1
#
_entry.id   AF-A0A373BT90-F1
#
_cell.length_a   1.000
_cell.length_b   1.000
_cell.length_c   1.000
_cell.angle_alpha   90.00
_cell.angle_beta   90.00
_cell.angle_gamma   90.00
#
_symmetry.space_group_name_H-M   'P 1'
#
loop_
_entity.id
_entity.type
_entity.pdbx_description
1 polymer ?
#
loop_
_entity_poly.entity_id
_entity_poly.type
_entity_poly.pdbx_seq_one_letter_code
_entity_poly.pdbx_strand_id
1 'polypeptide(L)'
;METTGVTGAEAAANTVTAETETPSDDAVCHCRHKHRTEKEEKDLLTRLNRIEGQVRGIKAMVQDERYCPDILVQVSAVQSALNGFCKVLLSNHIKTCVVEDIKNGNEETAVAELCETIKKMM
;
A
#
# COMPACT_ATOMS: atom_id res chain seq x y z
N MET A 1 -33.72 -11.29 -61.80
CA MET A 1 -33.15 -12.61 -61.52
C MET A 1 -31.71 -12.54 -61.98
N GLU A 2 -30.79 -13.05 -61.16
CA GLU A 2 -29.32 -12.96 -61.27
C GLU A 2 -28.74 -11.68 -60.63
N THR A 3 -28.28 -11.79 -59.38
CA THR A 3 -26.89 -12.08 -58.92
C THR A 3 -26.09 -10.77 -58.88
N THR A 4 -25.29 -10.40 -57.90
CA THR A 4 -24.57 -11.13 -56.85
C THR A 4 -24.03 -10.04 -55.90
N GLY A 5 -24.09 -10.29 -54.59
CA GLY A 5 -23.33 -9.52 -53.62
C GLY A 5 -21.83 -9.79 -53.76
N VAL A 6 -21.04 -8.73 -53.65
CA VAL A 6 -19.58 -8.72 -53.52
C VAL A 6 -19.31 -7.61 -52.49
N THR A 7 -19.15 -7.95 -51.21
CA THR A 7 -17.84 -8.02 -50.51
C THR A 7 -16.90 -6.90 -50.99
N GLY A 8 -16.73 -5.80 -50.26
CA GLY A 8 -15.77 -5.73 -49.15
C GLY A 8 -14.37 -5.36 -49.67
N ALA A 9 -13.88 -4.17 -49.30
CA ALA A 9 -12.46 -3.78 -49.06
C ALA A 9 -12.34 -2.25 -49.25
N GLU A 10 -12.14 -1.49 -48.17
CA GLU A 10 -10.86 -0.85 -47.79
C GLU A 10 -10.67 0.52 -48.50
N ALA A 11 -10.25 1.59 -47.85
CA ALA A 11 -9.20 1.66 -46.85
C ALA A 11 -9.47 2.76 -45.82
N ALA A 12 -9.19 2.40 -44.57
CA ALA A 12 -9.01 3.30 -43.47
C ALA A 12 -7.73 4.14 -43.69
N ALA A 13 -7.85 5.45 -43.57
CA ALA A 13 -6.71 6.34 -43.38
C ALA A 13 -7.05 7.29 -42.24
N ASN A 14 -6.77 6.88 -41.02
CA ASN A 14 -6.44 7.85 -39.98
C ASN A 14 -5.27 7.32 -39.15
N THR A 15 -4.13 7.93 -39.43
CA THR A 15 -2.86 7.87 -38.72
C THR A 15 -3.04 8.30 -37.27
N VAL A 16 -2.79 7.38 -36.33
CA VAL A 16 -2.26 7.73 -35.02
C VAL A 16 -1.16 6.75 -34.71
N THR A 17 0.08 7.25 -34.79
CA THR A 17 1.29 6.65 -34.23
C THR A 17 1.13 6.57 -32.72
N ALA A 18 0.72 5.41 -32.22
CA ALA A 18 0.87 5.08 -30.80
C ALA A 18 2.27 4.50 -30.60
N GLU A 19 3.27 5.36 -30.68
CA GLU A 19 4.61 5.04 -30.17
C GLU A 19 4.46 4.90 -28.66
N THR A 20 4.61 3.66 -28.22
CA THR A 20 4.58 3.26 -26.82
C THR A 20 5.90 3.73 -26.22
N GLU A 21 5.94 4.97 -25.77
CA GLU A 21 7.03 5.47 -24.93
C GLU A 21 6.90 4.80 -23.55
N THR A 22 7.60 3.69 -23.40
CA THR A 22 7.99 3.17 -22.10
C THR A 22 8.80 4.26 -21.39
N PRO A 23 8.43 4.71 -20.17
CA PRO A 23 9.37 5.47 -19.38
C PRO A 23 10.48 4.51 -18.94
N SER A 24 11.65 4.73 -19.54
CA SER A 24 12.90 4.04 -19.30
C SER A 24 13.39 4.25 -17.86
N ASP A 25 13.94 3.16 -17.34
CA ASP A 25 14.68 2.99 -16.10
C ASP A 25 15.52 4.20 -15.65
N ASP A 26 15.17 4.73 -14.48
CA ASP A 26 16.10 5.17 -13.44
C ASP A 26 15.37 5.19 -12.09
N ALA A 27 14.72 4.07 -11.73
CA ALA A 27 14.16 3.88 -10.39
C ALA A 27 15.30 3.52 -9.42
N VAL A 28 16.18 4.48 -9.12
CA VAL A 28 17.09 4.38 -7.98
C VAL A 28 16.21 4.14 -6.75
N CYS A 29 16.22 2.93 -6.17
CA CYS A 29 15.55 2.74 -4.89
C CYS A 29 16.21 3.65 -3.87
N HIS A 30 15.58 4.78 -3.58
CA HIS A 30 15.88 5.63 -2.44
C HIS A 30 15.34 4.92 -1.19
N CYS A 31 15.92 3.75 -0.92
CA CYS A 31 15.59 2.94 0.22
C CYS A 31 16.16 3.64 1.48
N ARG A 32 15.46 4.64 2.03
CA ARG A 32 15.80 5.22 3.35
C ARG A 32 15.58 4.14 4.42
N HIS A 33 16.67 3.57 4.93
CA HIS A 33 16.62 2.61 6.03
C HIS A 33 16.72 3.32 7.38
N LYS A 34 15.79 3.02 8.28
CA LYS A 34 15.89 3.39 9.70
C LYS A 34 16.47 2.23 10.49
N HIS A 35 17.62 2.44 11.13
CA HIS A 35 18.07 1.56 12.18
C HIS A 35 17.18 1.75 13.42
N ARG A 36 16.59 0.66 13.91
CA ARG A 36 15.70 0.66 15.08
C ARG A 36 16.48 0.20 16.30
N THR A 37 16.04 0.65 17.47
CA THR A 37 16.49 0.03 18.72
C THR A 37 15.89 -1.37 18.83
N GLU A 38 16.58 -2.29 19.52
CA GLU A 38 16.06 -3.65 19.76
C GLU A 38 14.67 -3.62 20.41
N LYS A 39 14.44 -2.67 21.32
CA LYS A 39 13.16 -2.49 21.98
C LYS A 39 12.06 -2.10 20.98
N GLU A 40 12.31 -1.10 20.14
CA GLU A 40 11.35 -0.65 19.14
C GLU A 40 11.00 -1.77 18.15
N GLU A 41 12.01 -2.48 17.65
CA GLU A 41 11.81 -3.60 16.74
C GLU A 41 10.98 -4.70 17.39
N LYS A 42 11.35 -5.13 18.61
CA LYS A 42 10.62 -6.14 19.37
C LYS A 42 9.16 -5.74 19.61
N ASP A 43 8.90 -4.48 19.96
CA ASP A 43 7.55 -3.99 20.22
C ASP A 43 6.68 -4.00 18.95
N LEU A 44 7.25 -3.61 17.80
CA LEU A 44 6.58 -3.65 16.50
C LEU A 44 6.30 -5.08 16.06
N LEU A 45 7.30 -5.97 16.14
CA LEU A 45 7.16 -7.39 15.79
C LEU A 45 6.13 -8.09 16.68
N THR A 46 6.12 -7.79 17.98
CA THR A 46 5.13 -8.36 18.91
C THR A 46 3.70 -8.02 18.50
N ARG A 47 3.45 -6.80 18.00
CA ARG A 47 2.12 -6.40 17.49
C ARG A 47 1.78 -7.13 16.20
N LEU A 48 2.73 -7.21 15.26
CA LEU A 48 2.54 -7.91 14.00
C LEU A 48 2.27 -9.40 14.21
N ASN A 49 2.99 -10.06 15.10
CA ASN A 49 2.77 -11.48 15.43
C ASN A 49 1.36 -11.74 15.98
N ARG A 50 0.81 -10.80 16.77
CA ARG A 50 -0.58 -10.89 17.26
C ARG A 50 -1.58 -10.73 16.12
N ILE A 51 -1.36 -9.74 15.25
CA ILE A 51 -2.20 -9.49 14.06
C ILE A 51 -2.18 -10.71 13.14
N GLU A 52 -1.01 -11.30 12.89
CA GLU A 52 -0.85 -12.52 12.09
C GLU A 52 -1.64 -13.68 12.71
N GLY A 53 -1.59 -13.85 14.04
CA GLY A 53 -2.42 -14.83 14.76
C GLY A 53 -3.92 -14.62 14.56
N GLN A 54 -4.39 -13.36 14.59
CA GLN A 54 -5.80 -13.04 14.31
C GLN A 54 -6.20 -13.39 12.88
N VAL A 55 -5.35 -13.08 11.89
CA VAL A 55 -5.60 -13.42 10.48
C VAL A 55 -5.65 -14.94 10.28
N ARG A 56 -4.76 -15.70 10.93
CA ARG A 56 -4.84 -17.17 10.95
C ARG A 56 -6.14 -17.66 11.58
N GLY A 57 -6.60 -17.02 12.66
CA GLY A 57 -7.89 -17.31 13.28
C GLY A 57 -9.06 -17.10 12.31
N ILE A 58 -9.09 -15.99 11.59
CA ILE A 58 -10.13 -15.71 10.57
C ILE A 58 -10.13 -16.80 9.48
N LYS A 59 -8.94 -17.20 9.00
CA LYS A 59 -8.83 -18.29 8.02
C LYS A 59 -9.47 -19.58 8.52
N ALA A 60 -9.21 -19.97 9.77
CA ALA A 60 -9.84 -21.15 10.38
C ALA A 60 -11.37 -20.99 10.46
N MET A 61 -11.88 -19.82 10.86
CA MET A 61 -13.32 -19.56 10.93
C MET A 61 -14.01 -19.73 9.57
N VAL A 62 -13.34 -19.34 8.47
CA VAL A 62 -13.85 -19.54 7.11
C VAL A 62 -13.87 -21.03 6.73
N GLN A 63 -12.81 -21.77 7.08
CA GLN A 63 -12.72 -23.22 6.83
C GLN A 63 -13.77 -24.01 7.62
N ASP A 64 -14.12 -23.54 8.82
CA ASP A 64 -15.13 -24.12 9.70
C ASP A 64 -16.56 -23.66 9.35
N GLU A 65 -16.75 -22.95 8.23
CA GLU A 65 -18.05 -22.43 7.77
C GLU A 65 -18.81 -21.62 8.84
N ARG A 66 -18.08 -20.84 9.65
CA ARG A 66 -18.69 -20.06 10.74
C ARG A 66 -19.59 -18.94 10.22
N TYR A 67 -20.53 -18.53 11.09
CA TYR A 67 -21.49 -17.48 10.79
C TYR A 67 -20.82 -16.16 10.39
N CYS A 68 -21.21 -15.61 9.24
CA CYS A 68 -20.52 -14.48 8.62
C CYS A 68 -20.36 -13.24 9.55
N PRO A 69 -21.38 -12.83 10.34
CA PRO A 69 -21.22 -11.74 11.30
C PRO A 69 -20.10 -11.95 12.33
N ASP A 70 -19.87 -13.19 12.80
CA ASP A 70 -18.77 -13.49 13.73
C ASP A 70 -17.40 -13.26 13.07
N ILE A 71 -17.28 -13.68 11.80
CA ILE A 71 -16.06 -13.47 11.00
C ILE A 71 -15.82 -11.98 10.81
N LEU A 72 -16.86 -11.21 10.47
CA LEU A 72 -16.77 -9.76 10.29
C LEU A 72 -16.32 -9.05 11.58
N VAL A 73 -16.81 -9.47 12.75
CA VAL A 73 -16.32 -8.94 14.03
C VAL A 73 -14.82 -9.17 14.21
N GLN A 74 -14.30 -10.35 13.83
CA GLN A 74 -12.85 -10.62 13.90
C GLN A 74 -12.06 -9.80 12.87
N VAL A 75 -12.60 -9.59 11.67
CA VAL A 75 -11.99 -8.69 10.67
C VAL A 75 -11.88 -7.27 11.23
N SER A 76 -12.94 -6.75 11.86
CA SER A 76 -12.91 -5.42 12.50
C SER A 76 -11.89 -5.35 13.66
N ALA A 77 -11.70 -6.45 14.40
CA ALA A 77 -10.65 -6.54 15.42
C ALA A 77 -9.24 -6.46 14.81
N VAL A 78 -9.00 -7.12 13.67
CA VAL A 78 -7.72 -7.03 12.92
C VAL A 78 -7.48 -5.62 12.40
N GLN A 79 -8.49 -4.99 11.80
CA GLN A 79 -8.40 -3.60 11.34
C GLN A 79 -8.04 -2.65 12.48
N SER A 80 -8.67 -2.82 13.64
CA SER A 80 -8.38 -2.02 14.85
C SER A 80 -6.95 -2.24 15.35
N ALA A 81 -6.45 -3.48 15.32
CA ALA A 81 -5.09 -3.81 15.70
C ALA A 81 -4.05 -3.21 14.72
N LEU A 82 -4.32 -3.26 13.41
CA LEU A 82 -3.51 -2.63 12.38
C LEU A 82 -3.47 -1.11 12.56
N ASN A 83 -4.61 -0.47 12.81
CA ASN A 83 -4.67 0.96 13.13
C ASN A 83 -3.83 1.30 14.38
N GLY A 84 -3.88 0.45 15.40
CA GLY A 84 -3.03 0.58 16.59
C GLY A 84 -1.53 0.46 16.29
N PHE A 85 -1.14 -0.48 15.43
CA PHE A 85 0.24 -0.63 14.95
C PHE A 85 0.70 0.60 14.16
N CYS A 86 -0.10 1.05 13.20
CA CYS A 86 0.17 2.24 12.39
C CYS A 86 0.41 3.49 13.23
N LYS A 87 -0.41 3.72 14.27
CA LYS A 87 -0.23 4.85 15.20
C LYS A 87 1.12 4.82 15.92
N VAL A 88 1.56 3.65 16.36
CA VAL A 88 2.86 3.49 17.03
C VAL A 88 4.00 3.74 16.06
N LEU A 89 3.94 3.15 14.86
CA LEU A 89 4.96 3.32 13.83
C LEU A 89 5.07 4.79 13.39
N LEU A 90 3.94 5.47 13.16
CA LEU A 90 3.90 6.88 12.80
C LEU A 90 4.43 7.77 13.92
N SER A 91 4.08 7.51 15.18
CA SER A 91 4.61 8.26 16.32
C SER A 91 6.14 8.16 16.40
N ASN A 92 6.70 6.98 16.17
CA ASN A 92 8.15 6.78 16.14
C ASN A 92 8.79 7.54 14.97
N HIS A 93 8.20 7.45 13.78
CA HIS A 93 8.69 8.17 12.59
C HIS A 93 8.75 9.70 12.83
N ILE A 94 7.70 10.28 13.41
CA ILE A 94 7.66 11.71 13.73
C ILE A 94 8.76 12.06 14.75
N LYS A 95 8.89 11.29 15.83
CA LYS A 95 9.84 11.58 16.91
C LYS A 95 11.32 11.43 16.51
N THR A 96 11.61 10.65 15.46
CA THR A 96 12.99 10.43 15.01
C THR A 96 13.23 11.09 13.65
N CYS A 97 12.72 10.51 12.57
CA CYS A 97 13.13 10.88 11.21
C CYS A 97 12.71 12.31 10.86
N VAL A 98 11.46 12.68 11.17
CA VAL A 98 10.94 14.02 10.87
C VAL A 98 11.65 15.08 11.72
N VAL A 99 11.81 14.83 13.02
CA VAL A 99 12.52 15.75 13.93
C VAL A 99 13.99 15.91 13.54
N GLU A 100 14.67 14.84 13.12
CA GLU A 100 16.05 14.90 12.63
C GLU A 100 16.15 15.69 11.33
N ASP A 101 15.27 15.46 10.36
CA ASP A 101 15.26 16.19 9.09
C ASP A 101 14.99 17.69 9.31
N ILE A 102 14.06 18.06 10.21
CA ILE A 102 13.81 19.46 10.59
C ILE A 102 15.07 20.09 11.20
N LYS A 103 15.76 19.40 12.13
CA LYS A 103 17.00 19.90 12.74
C LYS A 103 18.13 20.09 11.72
N ASN A 104 18.11 19.33 10.63
CA ASN A 104 19.09 19.40 9.56
C ASN A 104 18.72 20.44 8.48
N GLY A 105 17.64 21.20 8.65
CA GLY A 105 17.20 22.22 7.71
C GLY A 105 16.34 21.71 6.55
N ASN A 106 15.90 20.45 6.59
CA ASN A 106 15.09 19.81 5.54
C ASN A 106 13.59 19.83 5.89
N GLU A 107 13.11 20.89 6.55
CA GLU A 107 11.74 20.98 7.09
C GLU A 107 10.67 20.81 6.01
N GLU A 108 10.80 21.53 4.89
CA GLU A 108 9.79 21.52 3.82
C GLU A 108 9.58 20.11 3.24
N THR A 109 10.68 19.41 2.95
CA THR A 109 10.63 18.03 2.45
C THR A 109 10.07 17.07 3.50
N ALA A 110 10.52 17.17 4.75
CA ALA A 110 10.08 16.26 5.81
C ALA A 110 8.57 16.39 6.11
N VAL A 111 8.07 17.62 6.16
CA VAL A 111 6.63 17.89 6.38
C VAL A 111 5.81 17.47 5.17
N ALA A 112 6.29 17.69 3.94
CA ALA A 112 5.62 17.22 2.73
C ALA A 112 5.49 15.68 2.70
N GLU A 113 6.59 14.96 2.97
CA GLU A 113 6.60 13.49 3.06
C GLU A 113 5.64 12.96 4.14
N LEU A 114 5.61 13.61 5.31
CA LEU A 114 4.72 13.25 6.40
C LEU A 114 3.25 13.45 6.00
N CYS A 115 2.90 14.59 5.40
CA CYS A 115 1.55 14.89 4.94
C CYS A 115 1.08 13.88 3.88
N GLU A 116 1.92 13.56 2.89
CA GLU A 116 1.61 12.54 1.88
C GLU A 116 1.42 11.15 2.50
N THR A 117 2.22 10.80 3.50
CA THR A 117 2.09 9.52 4.21
C THR A 117 0.76 9.45 4.97
N ILE A 118 0.38 10.50 5.69
CA ILE A 118 -0.88 10.54 6.44
C ILE A 118 -2.09 10.42 5.50
N LYS A 119 -2.08 11.10 4.34
CA LYS A 119 -3.16 10.98 3.34
C LYS A 119 -3.42 9.55 2.89
N LYS A 120 -2.38 8.72 2.79
CA LYS A 120 -2.51 7.29 2.38
C LYS A 120 -3.03 6.39 3.50
N MET A 121 -2.96 6.83 4.75
CA MET A 121 -3.39 6.07 5.92
C MET A 121 -4.84 6.34 6.33
N MET A 122 -5.44 7.41 5.79
CA MET A 122 -6.82 7.82 6.00
C MET A 122 -7.72 7.23 4.91
#